data_AF-A0A1I5Y8L8-F1
#
_entry.id   AF-A0A1I5Y8L8-F1
#
_cell.length_a   1.000
_cell.length_b   1.000
_cell.length_c   1.000
_cell.angle_alpha   90.00
_cell.angle_beta   90.00
_cell.angle_gamma   90.00
#
_symmetry.space_group_name_H-M   'P 1'
#
loop_
_entity.id
_entity.type
_entity.pdbx_description
1 polymer ?
#
loop_
_entity_poly.entity_id
_entity_poly.type
_entity_poly.pdbx_seq_one_letter_code
_entity_poly.pdbx_strand_id
1 'polypeptide(L)'
;MSIQVIEVNPAYTSVIGLLKYTPQCMISKDVAASYVIARRGLGLKEQIPEGYMAIVEHLDVGELEGLKEHVKKTVKNKRLRKKRLREIDRVKKWIQSLESEPGEESRPLYGTSLGACSDSYKLWRVLKVAVVTPLSPEKVLRDVSALRGVLFSGQVGRPGTRIRA
;
A
#
# COMPACT_ATOMS: atom_id res chain seq x y z
N MET A 1 -14.20 -35.50 11.84
CA MET A 1 -13.26 -34.51 11.29
C MET A 1 -12.71 -33.70 12.44
N SER A 2 -11.40 -33.76 12.69
CA SER A 2 -10.76 -32.92 13.71
C SER A 2 -10.28 -31.63 13.04
N ILE A 3 -10.69 -30.48 13.57
CA ILE A 3 -10.33 -29.15 13.04
C ILE A 3 -9.29 -28.55 13.98
N GLN A 4 -8.13 -28.19 13.45
CA GLN A 4 -7.10 -27.45 14.18
C GLN A 4 -7.30 -25.94 13.96
N VAL A 5 -7.28 -25.17 15.05
CA VAL A 5 -7.39 -23.71 15.03
C VAL A 5 -6.02 -23.12 15.33
N ILE A 6 -5.55 -22.19 14.48
CA ILE A 6 -4.28 -21.48 14.65
C ILE A 6 -4.59 -19.99 14.71
N GLU A 7 -4.17 -19.35 15.79
CA GLU A 7 -4.32 -17.91 15.96
C GLU A 7 -3.18 -17.16 15.29
N VAL A 8 -3.51 -16.14 14.49
CA VAL A 8 -2.54 -15.30 13.80
C VAL A 8 -2.91 -13.83 13.90
N ASN A 9 -1.90 -12.96 13.90
CA ASN A 9 -2.11 -11.52 13.91
C ASN A 9 -2.82 -11.08 12.61
N PRO A 10 -3.99 -10.40 12.66
CA PRO A 10 -4.73 -9.95 11.47
C PRO A 10 -4.29 -8.58 10.94
N ALA A 11 -3.26 -7.95 11.51
CA ALA A 11 -2.86 -6.59 11.15
C ALA A 11 -2.54 -6.45 9.66
N TYR A 12 -3.11 -5.43 9.02
CA TYR A 12 -2.89 -5.04 7.63
C TYR A 12 -3.20 -6.09 6.55
N THR A 13 -3.86 -7.21 6.89
CA THR A 13 -4.24 -8.27 5.93
C THR A 13 -5.03 -7.73 4.75
N SER A 14 -5.96 -6.80 5.01
CA SER A 14 -6.78 -6.17 3.98
C SER A 14 -6.03 -5.20 3.06
N VAL A 15 -4.90 -4.64 3.50
CA VAL A 15 -4.06 -3.74 2.69
C VAL A 15 -3.09 -4.55 1.86
N ILE A 16 -2.44 -5.55 2.48
CA ILE A 16 -1.53 -6.47 1.80
C ILE A 16 -2.31 -7.26 0.74
N GLY A 17 -3.47 -7.79 1.10
CA GLY A 17 -4.37 -8.48 0.18
C GLY A 17 -4.69 -7.60 -1.03
N LEU A 18 -5.14 -6.36 -0.80
CA LEU A 18 -5.51 -5.41 -1.85
C LEU A 18 -4.35 -5.08 -2.81
N LEU A 19 -3.15 -4.85 -2.27
CA LEU A 19 -2.01 -4.37 -3.06
C LEU A 19 -1.26 -5.53 -3.73
N LYS A 20 -1.13 -6.67 -3.07
CA LYS A 20 -0.34 -7.79 -3.60
C LYS A 20 -1.22 -8.82 -4.31
N TYR A 21 -2.18 -9.39 -3.60
CA TYR A 21 -2.88 -10.60 -4.06
C TYR A 21 -4.09 -10.32 -4.93
N THR A 22 -4.82 -9.24 -4.68
CA THR A 22 -5.96 -8.83 -5.52
C THR A 22 -5.53 -8.58 -6.98
N PRO A 23 -4.45 -7.83 -7.30
CA PRO A 23 -4.00 -7.68 -8.69
C PRO A 23 -3.24 -8.89 -9.26
N GLN A 24 -2.60 -9.71 -8.44
CA GLN A 24 -1.90 -10.92 -8.90
C GLN A 24 -2.86 -12.06 -9.24
N CYS A 25 -3.85 -12.30 -8.38
CA CYS A 25 -4.75 -13.44 -8.46
C CYS A 25 -6.15 -13.08 -8.98
N MET A 26 -6.42 -11.79 -9.26
CA MET A 26 -7.74 -11.30 -9.70
C MET A 26 -8.90 -11.72 -8.79
N ILE A 27 -8.64 -11.79 -7.49
CA ILE A 27 -9.62 -12.14 -6.45
C ILE A 27 -10.14 -10.90 -5.75
N SER A 28 -11.27 -11.00 -5.05
CA SER A 28 -11.79 -9.86 -4.27
C SER A 28 -10.86 -9.51 -3.11
N LYS A 29 -10.97 -8.27 -2.61
CA LYS A 29 -10.17 -7.79 -1.47
C LYS A 29 -10.32 -8.69 -0.23
N ASP A 30 -11.53 -9.18 0.05
CA ASP A 30 -11.80 -9.96 1.26
C ASP A 30 -11.23 -11.38 1.14
N VAL A 31 -11.31 -11.98 -0.05
CA VAL A 31 -10.65 -13.27 -0.36
C VAL A 31 -9.13 -13.12 -0.33
N ALA A 32 -8.59 -12.00 -0.84
CA ALA A 32 -7.17 -11.72 -0.73
C ALA A 32 -6.72 -11.55 0.73
N ALA A 33 -7.54 -10.94 1.58
CA ALA A 33 -7.25 -10.79 3.00
C ALA A 33 -7.24 -12.14 3.73
N SER A 34 -8.19 -13.03 3.43
CA SER A 34 -8.20 -14.40 3.99
C SER A 34 -7.01 -15.21 3.50
N TYR A 35 -6.59 -15.04 2.25
CA TYR A 35 -5.37 -15.66 1.73
C TYR A 35 -4.11 -15.23 2.51
N VAL A 36 -3.97 -13.95 2.85
CA VAL A 36 -2.88 -13.46 3.72
C VAL A 36 -2.93 -14.11 5.10
N ILE A 37 -4.11 -14.26 5.70
CA ILE A 37 -4.28 -14.90 7.00
C ILE A 37 -3.87 -16.38 6.92
N ALA A 38 -4.31 -17.10 5.89
CA ALA A 38 -3.93 -18.49 5.67
C ALA A 38 -2.39 -18.65 5.53
N ARG A 39 -1.75 -17.76 4.76
CA ARG A 39 -0.29 -17.75 4.61
C ARG A 39 0.44 -17.51 5.93
N ARG A 40 -0.07 -16.60 6.77
CA ARG A 40 0.47 -16.39 8.13
C ARG A 40 0.30 -17.62 9.01
N GLY A 41 -0.82 -18.34 8.88
CA GLY A 41 -1.06 -19.61 9.57
C GLY A 41 -0.04 -20.69 9.18
N LEU A 42 0.47 -20.64 7.95
CA LEU A 42 1.56 -21.49 7.45
C LEU A 42 2.96 -20.96 7.80
N GLY A 43 3.08 -19.89 8.58
CA GLY A 43 4.37 -19.28 8.94
C GLY A 43 5.02 -18.46 7.84
N LEU A 44 4.33 -18.20 6.72
CA LEU A 44 4.86 -17.41 5.62
C LEU A 44 4.75 -15.90 5.91
N LYS A 45 5.85 -15.18 5.67
CA LYS A 45 5.90 -13.72 5.81
C LYS A 45 5.60 -13.01 4.51
N GLU A 46 5.03 -11.82 4.62
CA GLU A 46 4.65 -11.00 3.48
C GLU A 46 5.73 -9.98 3.14
N GLN A 47 6.26 -10.07 1.92
CA GLN A 47 7.21 -9.13 1.35
C GLN A 47 6.53 -8.18 0.36
N ILE A 48 7.06 -6.95 0.28
CA ILE A 48 6.65 -5.92 -0.67
C ILE A 48 7.30 -6.26 -2.04
N PRO A 49 6.51 -6.38 -3.12
CA PRO A 49 7.03 -6.53 -4.48
C PRO A 49 7.97 -5.39 -4.90
N GLU A 50 9.00 -5.70 -5.68
CA GLU A 50 10.04 -4.75 -6.13
C GLU A 50 9.46 -3.51 -6.84
N GLY A 51 8.45 -3.69 -7.70
CA GLY A 51 7.80 -2.55 -8.37
C GLY A 51 7.21 -1.55 -7.38
N TYR A 52 6.74 -2.00 -6.21
CA TYR A 52 6.24 -1.10 -5.17
C TYR A 52 7.36 -0.43 -4.36
N MET A 53 8.53 -1.06 -4.27
CA MET A 53 9.69 -0.43 -3.62
C MET A 53 10.16 0.79 -4.38
N ALA A 54 10.26 0.69 -5.71
CA ALA A 54 10.63 1.82 -6.57
C ALA A 54 9.69 3.04 -6.37
N ILE A 55 8.40 2.79 -6.13
CA ILE A 55 7.41 3.84 -5.90
C ILE A 55 7.63 4.53 -4.57
N VAL A 56 8.00 3.78 -3.53
CA VAL A 56 8.26 4.36 -2.21
C VAL A 56 9.58 5.14 -2.23
N GLU A 57 10.59 4.66 -2.95
CA GLU A 57 11.88 5.33 -3.10
C GLU A 57 11.79 6.67 -3.84
N HIS A 58 10.87 6.80 -4.80
CA HIS A 58 10.64 8.04 -5.55
C HIS A 58 9.51 8.91 -4.97
N LEU A 59 8.94 8.54 -3.82
CA LEU A 59 7.79 9.24 -3.25
C LEU A 59 8.22 10.55 -2.57
N ASP A 60 8.00 11.67 -3.25
CA ASP A 60 8.36 12.99 -2.74
C ASP A 60 7.22 13.65 -1.94
N VAL A 61 7.60 14.60 -1.07
CA VAL A 61 6.66 15.46 -0.35
C VAL A 61 5.75 16.24 -1.31
N GLY A 62 6.27 16.62 -2.49
CA GLY A 62 5.49 17.30 -3.53
C GLY A 62 4.36 16.42 -4.09
N GLU A 63 4.60 15.13 -4.29
CA GLU A 63 3.56 14.20 -4.75
C GLU A 63 2.45 14.06 -3.70
N LEU A 64 2.81 14.00 -2.42
CA LEU A 64 1.84 13.96 -1.32
C LEU A 64 0.98 15.23 -1.26
N GLU A 65 1.54 16.39 -1.57
CA GLU A 65 0.80 17.65 -1.65
C GLU A 65 -0.16 17.66 -2.84
N GLY A 66 0.29 17.20 -4.02
CA GLY A 66 -0.58 16.98 -5.18
C GLY A 66 -1.75 16.02 -4.86
N LEU A 67 -1.49 14.95 -4.12
CA LEU A 67 -2.53 14.03 -3.64
C LEU A 67 -3.52 14.71 -2.71
N LYS A 68 -3.07 15.59 -1.81
CA LYS A 68 -3.99 16.36 -0.94
C LYS A 68 -4.93 17.24 -1.75
N GLU A 69 -4.41 17.91 -2.77
CA GLU A 69 -5.24 18.73 -3.67
C GLU A 69 -6.23 17.88 -4.46
N HIS A 70 -5.78 16.75 -5.01
CA HIS A 70 -6.62 15.82 -5.73
C HIS A 70 -7.78 15.29 -4.86
N VAL A 71 -7.51 14.94 -3.61
CA VAL A 71 -8.52 14.54 -2.63
C VAL A 71 -9.50 15.67 -2.32
N LYS A 72 -9.01 16.92 -2.20
CA LYS A 72 -9.88 18.08 -1.94
C LYS A 72 -10.85 18.35 -3.09
N LYS A 73 -10.39 18.19 -4.34
CA LYS A 73 -11.17 18.39 -5.56
C LYS A 73 -12.17 17.26 -5.79
N THR A 74 -11.75 16.01 -5.60
CA THR A 74 -12.55 14.84 -5.99
C THR A 74 -13.55 14.42 -4.93
N VAL A 75 -13.17 14.41 -3.64
CA VAL A 75 -14.01 13.86 -2.57
C VAL A 75 -15.04 14.89 -2.09
N LYS A 76 -16.29 14.69 -2.49
CA LYS A 76 -17.41 15.58 -2.09
C LYS A 76 -17.78 15.43 -0.61
N ASN A 77 -17.67 14.21 -0.07
CA ASN A 77 -18.06 13.92 1.31
C ASN A 77 -17.08 14.49 2.34
N LYS A 78 -17.53 15.46 3.16
CA LYS A 78 -16.73 16.15 4.19
C LYS A 78 -16.02 15.19 5.17
N ARG A 79 -16.69 14.13 5.64
CA ARG A 79 -16.13 13.18 6.62
C ARG A 79 -15.03 12.32 6.00
N LEU A 80 -15.28 11.79 4.79
CA LEU A 80 -14.31 10.98 4.05
C LEU A 80 -13.09 11.82 3.67
N ARG A 81 -13.31 13.05 3.16
CA ARG A 81 -12.23 13.98 2.82
C ARG A 81 -11.29 14.24 4.00
N LYS A 82 -11.84 14.54 5.18
CA LYS A 82 -11.03 14.70 6.41
C LYS A 82 -10.29 13.43 6.80
N LYS A 83 -10.85 12.24 6.57
CA LYS A 83 -10.18 10.97 6.85
C LYS A 83 -8.99 10.75 5.93
N ARG A 84 -9.16 10.96 4.62
CA ARG A 84 -8.09 10.84 3.62
C ARG A 84 -6.96 11.83 3.87
N LEU A 85 -7.28 13.09 4.13
CA LEU A 85 -6.26 14.11 4.44
C LEU A 85 -5.45 13.73 5.68
N ARG A 86 -6.10 13.26 6.76
CA ARG A 86 -5.40 12.75 7.96
C ARG A 86 -4.52 11.52 7.67
N GLU A 87 -4.93 10.65 6.75
CA GLU A 87 -4.11 9.51 6.33
C GLU A 87 -2.85 10.00 5.59
N ILE A 88 -2.98 10.97 4.67
CA ILE A 88 -1.84 11.57 3.95
C ILE A 88 -0.91 12.33 4.91
N ASP A 89 -1.46 13.10 5.86
CA ASP A 89 -0.66 13.84 6.85
C ASP A 89 0.20 12.91 7.72
N ARG A 90 -0.34 11.74 8.10
CA ARG A 90 0.43 10.72 8.84
C ARG A 90 1.57 10.16 8.02
N VAL A 91 1.34 9.89 6.73
CA VAL A 91 2.37 9.39 5.82
C VAL A 91 3.45 10.45 5.61
N LYS A 92 3.07 11.72 5.39
CA LYS A 92 4.03 12.83 5.29
C LYS A 92 4.91 12.93 6.54
N LYS A 93 4.31 12.82 7.73
CA LYS A 93 5.05 12.83 9.00
C LYS A 93 6.06 11.67 9.10
N TRP A 94 5.70 10.47 8.64
CA TRP A 94 6.61 9.32 8.66
C TRP A 94 7.79 9.48 7.70
N ILE A 95 7.55 9.99 6.50
CA ILE A 95 8.61 10.22 5.51
C ILE A 95 9.60 11.27 6.03
N GLN A 96 9.09 12.38 6.57
CA GLN A 96 9.94 13.41 7.16
C GLN A 96 10.76 12.90 8.36
N SER A 97 10.20 12.01 9.19
CA SER A 97 10.97 11.40 10.28
C SER A 97 12.04 10.43 9.79
N LEU A 98 11.82 9.75 8.65
CA LEU A 98 12.80 8.84 8.06
C LEU A 98 13.98 9.60 7.45
N GLU A 99 13.73 10.74 6.81
CA GLU A 99 14.78 11.61 6.24
C GLU A 99 15.63 12.29 7.32
N SER A 100 15.10 12.45 8.54
CA SER A 100 15.77 13.12 9.66
C SER A 100 16.69 12.21 10.48
N GLU A 101 16.75 10.90 10.18
CA GLU A 101 17.70 9.95 10.76
C GLU A 101 18.72 9.45 9.69
N PRO A 102 19.60 10.29 9.13
CA PRO A 102 20.58 9.89 8.13
C PRO A 102 21.85 9.33 8.81
N GLY A 103 21.69 8.26 9.59
CA GLY A 103 22.76 7.68 10.39
C GLY A 103 23.08 6.21 10.13
N GLU A 104 22.20 5.46 9.47
CA GLU A 104 22.47 4.07 9.12
C GLU A 104 22.31 3.85 7.62
N GLU A 105 23.47 3.57 7.01
CA GLU A 105 23.64 3.09 5.65
C GLU A 105 22.52 2.12 5.25
N SER A 106 22.01 2.33 4.04
CA SER A 106 21.03 1.49 3.37
C SER A 106 21.46 0.02 3.38
N ARG A 107 21.02 -0.72 4.40
CA ARG A 107 21.10 -2.17 4.37
C ARG A 107 20.27 -2.63 3.16
N PRO A 108 20.76 -3.60 2.37
CA PRO A 108 19.99 -4.11 1.25
C PRO A 108 18.64 -4.59 1.81
N LEU A 109 17.55 -4.03 1.28
CA LEU A 109 16.17 -4.46 1.56
C LEU A 109 15.87 -5.85 0.96
N TYR A 110 16.92 -6.64 0.71
CA TYR A 110 16.89 -7.98 0.17
C TYR A 110 17.47 -8.95 1.19
N GLY A 111 16.66 -9.94 1.58
CA GLY A 111 17.12 -11.08 2.37
C GLY A 111 17.15 -10.83 3.88
N THR A 112 16.20 -11.46 4.57
CA THR A 112 16.35 -11.98 5.93
C THR A 112 17.00 -11.06 6.98
N SER A 113 16.18 -10.27 7.65
CA SER A 113 16.41 -10.03 9.08
C SER A 113 15.11 -10.13 9.85
N LEU A 114 15.13 -10.94 10.90
CA LEU A 114 14.01 -11.30 11.76
C LEU A 114 13.46 -10.11 12.60
N GLY A 115 13.91 -8.88 12.34
CA GLY A 115 13.68 -7.69 13.19
C GLY A 115 12.92 -6.51 12.57
N ALA A 116 12.81 -6.38 11.25
CA ALA A 116 12.19 -5.21 10.58
C ALA A 116 10.66 -5.27 10.44
N CYS A 117 9.99 -6.01 11.34
CA CYS A 117 8.55 -6.28 11.22
C CYS A 117 7.72 -4.99 11.36
N SER A 118 8.13 -4.01 12.17
CA SER A 118 7.41 -2.75 12.41
C SER A 118 7.40 -1.83 11.20
N ASP A 119 8.51 -1.70 10.49
CA ASP A 119 8.65 -0.72 9.40
C ASP A 119 8.00 -1.21 8.11
N SER A 120 7.96 -2.54 7.89
CA SER A 120 7.21 -3.14 6.78
C SER A 120 5.74 -2.71 6.76
N TYR A 121 5.09 -2.59 7.93
CA TYR A 121 3.69 -2.17 8.01
C TYR A 121 3.49 -0.68 7.71
N LYS A 122 4.45 0.18 8.10
CA LYS A 122 4.43 1.60 7.74
C LYS A 122 4.53 1.73 6.22
N LEU A 123 5.44 0.98 5.58
CA LEU A 123 5.61 0.95 4.13
C LEU A 123 4.32 0.53 3.40
N TRP A 124 3.64 -0.54 3.85
CA TRP A 124 2.34 -0.93 3.28
C TRP A 124 1.27 0.18 3.37
N ARG A 125 1.32 1.04 4.39
CA ARG A 125 0.42 2.20 4.50
C ARG A 125 0.82 3.35 3.60
N VAL A 126 2.12 3.65 3.50
CA VAL A 126 2.67 4.64 2.57
C VAL A 126 2.26 4.27 1.15
N LEU A 127 2.52 3.02 0.76
CA LEU A 127 2.16 2.48 -0.54
C LEU A 127 0.66 2.54 -0.80
N LYS A 128 -0.17 2.19 0.19
CA LYS A 128 -1.63 2.34 0.06
C LYS A 128 -2.01 3.79 -0.26
N VAL A 129 -1.40 4.78 0.40
CA VAL A 129 -1.70 6.19 0.14
C VAL A 129 -1.23 6.60 -1.25
N ALA A 130 0.01 6.27 -1.62
CA ALA A 130 0.61 6.61 -2.90
C ALA A 130 -0.10 5.96 -4.09
N VAL A 131 -0.53 4.71 -3.96
CA VAL A 131 -1.09 3.93 -5.07
C VAL A 131 -2.61 3.99 -5.13
N VAL A 132 -3.31 3.83 -4.00
CA VAL A 132 -4.78 3.69 -4.01
C VAL A 132 -5.48 5.03 -4.04
N THR A 133 -4.94 6.04 -3.34
CA THR A 133 -5.58 7.37 -3.24
C THR A 133 -5.69 8.09 -4.58
N PRO A 134 -4.66 8.14 -5.45
CA PRO A 134 -4.81 8.78 -6.76
C PRO A 134 -5.76 8.04 -7.70
N LEU A 135 -5.87 6.71 -7.57
CA LEU A 135 -6.77 5.92 -8.43
C LEU A 135 -8.23 6.00 -7.99
N SER A 136 -8.50 6.00 -6.69
CA SER A 136 -9.86 6.13 -6.17
C SER A 136 -9.88 6.81 -4.80
N PRO A 137 -10.00 8.15 -4.76
CA PRO A 137 -10.03 8.87 -3.49
C PRO A 137 -11.37 8.67 -2.75
N GLU A 138 -12.46 8.40 -3.47
CA GLU A 138 -13.81 8.25 -2.91
C GLU A 138 -14.16 6.82 -2.49
N LYS A 139 -13.71 5.79 -3.21
CA LYS A 139 -14.10 4.39 -2.98
C LYS A 139 -12.88 3.49 -2.83
N VAL A 140 -13.07 2.35 -2.16
CA VAL A 140 -12.06 1.28 -2.22
C VAL A 140 -12.23 0.61 -3.57
N LEU A 141 -11.14 0.56 -4.35
CA LEU A 141 -11.12 -0.11 -5.65
C LEU A 141 -11.57 -1.57 -5.49
N ARG A 142 -12.71 -1.90 -6.09
CA ARG A 142 -13.14 -3.31 -6.25
C ARG A 142 -12.40 -3.96 -7.41
N ASP A 143 -12.11 -3.18 -8.43
CA ASP A 143 -11.25 -3.56 -9.55
C ASP A 143 -9.89 -2.89 -9.39
N VAL A 144 -8.85 -3.71 -9.19
CA VAL A 144 -7.45 -3.30 -9.07
C VAL A 144 -6.60 -3.90 -10.19
N SER A 145 -7.21 -4.30 -11.30
CA SER A 145 -6.50 -4.71 -12.50
C SER A 145 -5.43 -3.69 -12.93
N ALA A 146 -5.69 -2.39 -12.74
CA ALA A 146 -4.73 -1.31 -12.95
C ALA A 146 -3.43 -1.46 -12.15
N LEU A 147 -3.48 -2.07 -10.95
CA LEU A 147 -2.31 -2.29 -10.10
C LEU A 147 -1.42 -3.43 -10.58
N ARG A 148 -1.92 -4.30 -11.48
CA ARG A 148 -1.12 -5.38 -12.06
C ARG A 148 0.06 -4.81 -12.85
N GLY A 149 -0.17 -3.78 -13.66
CA GLY A 149 0.90 -3.09 -14.38
C GLY A 149 1.93 -2.47 -13.42
N VAL A 150 1.45 -1.82 -12.37
CA VAL A 150 2.29 -1.17 -11.35
C VAL A 150 3.18 -2.17 -10.61
N LEU A 151 2.66 -3.35 -10.29
CA LEU A 151 3.41 -4.42 -9.63
C LEU A 151 4.62 -4.91 -10.44
N PHE A 152 4.45 -5.07 -11.75
CA PHE A 152 5.49 -5.62 -12.62
C PHE A 152 6.39 -4.55 -13.24
N SER A 153 5.93 -3.30 -13.36
CA SER A 153 6.70 -2.21 -14.00
C SER A 153 7.29 -1.19 -13.02
N GLY A 154 6.77 -1.11 -11.80
CA GLY A 154 7.15 -0.09 -10.82
C GLY A 154 6.72 1.34 -11.15
N GLN A 155 5.96 1.56 -12.22
CA GLN A 155 5.48 2.89 -12.60
C GLN A 155 4.04 3.09 -12.10
N VAL A 156 3.80 4.07 -11.22
CA VAL A 156 2.44 4.55 -10.95
C VAL A 156 2.01 5.42 -12.12
N GLY A 157 0.93 5.04 -12.79
CA GLY A 157 0.36 5.84 -13.87
C GLY A 157 0.11 7.27 -13.40
N ARG A 158 0.82 8.23 -14.01
CA ARG A 158 0.54 9.67 -13.84
C ARG A 158 -0.94 9.92 -14.15
N PRO A 159 -1.67 10.73 -13.35
CA PRO A 159 -3.03 11.09 -13.70
C PRO A 159 -2.99 12.06 -14.89
N GLY A 160 -3.05 11.51 -16.11
CA GLY A 160 -3.06 12.27 -17.34
C GLY A 160 -3.22 11.38 -18.57
N THR A 161 -4.36 11.54 -19.24
CA THR A 161 -4.69 11.04 -20.59
C THR A 161 -4.76 9.52 -20.80
N ARG A 162 -5.95 8.96 -20.58
CA ARG A 162 -6.54 8.02 -21.55
C ARG A 162 -7.86 8.59 -22.05
N ILE A 163 -7.75 9.48 -23.04
CA ILE A 163 -8.84 9.78 -23.96
C ILE A 163 -8.97 8.56 -24.89
N ARG A 164 -10.23 8.24 -25.18
CA ARG A 164 -10.74 7.16 -26.02
C ARG A 164 -9.96 6.93 -27.32
N ALA A 165 -9.97 5.69 -27.77
CA ALA A 165 -10.39 5.33 -29.13
C ALA A 165 -11.36 4.16 -28.99
#